data_AF-A0AAJ4A220-F1
#
_entry.id   AF-A0AAJ4A220-F1
#
_cell.length_a   1.000
_cell.length_b   1.000
_cell.length_c   1.000
_cell.angle_alpha   90.00
_cell.angle_beta   90.00
_cell.angle_gamma   90.00
#
_symmetry.space_group_name_H-M   'P 1'
#
loop_
_entity.id
_entity.type
_entity.pdbx_description
1 polymer ?
#
loop_
_entity_poly.entity_id
_entity_poly.type
_entity_poly.pdbx_seq_one_letter_code
_entity_poly.pdbx_strand_id
1 'polypeptide(L)'
;MLTIKDISEKFNISKSTLYGWEKERPEIFAYLQRADDKYEELRDITIILQKHAKTIKATFELKEIEFIITLKLKINDAKDIEYLHLLYSQAIAHEIKQRAPFVMPIYTKIEQLNLVERYIFASNYKEILLKLPKIKEERTGLIEHYFKPFLC
;
A
#
# COMPACT_ATOMS: atom_id res chain seq x y z
N MET A 1 23.16 13.06 3.29
CA MET A 1 23.06 14.45 2.77
C MET A 1 23.72 14.59 1.41
N LEU A 2 22.92 14.89 0.39
CA LEU A 2 23.35 15.12 -0.98
C LEU A 2 24.15 16.42 -1.11
N THR A 3 25.22 16.40 -1.90
CA THR A 3 25.94 17.62 -2.28
C THR A 3 25.18 18.38 -3.38
N ILE A 4 25.51 19.65 -3.61
CA ILE A 4 24.94 20.46 -4.70
C ILE A 4 25.13 19.78 -6.07
N LYS A 5 26.24 19.05 -6.25
CA LYS A 5 26.49 18.29 -7.47
C LYS A 5 25.48 17.15 -7.61
N ASP A 6 25.26 16.39 -6.55
CA ASP A 6 24.34 15.25 -6.55
C ASP A 6 22.89 15.71 -6.74
N ILE A 7 22.48 16.81 -6.10
CA ILE A 7 21.16 17.42 -6.28
C ILE A 7 21.00 17.92 -7.72
N SER A 8 22.04 18.56 -8.27
CA SER A 8 22.03 19.10 -9.64
C SER A 8 21.83 18.00 -10.67
N GLU A 9 22.54 16.88 -10.53
CA GLU A 9 22.44 15.73 -11.43
C GLU A 9 21.11 14.97 -11.24
N LYS A 10 20.66 14.78 -9.99
CA LYS A 10 19.46 14.00 -9.66
C LYS A 10 18.15 14.70 -10.03
N PHE A 11 18.07 16.02 -9.83
CA PHE A 11 16.85 16.81 -10.05
C PHE A 11 16.91 17.68 -11.31
N ASN A 12 18.00 17.60 -12.08
CA ASN A 12 18.24 18.42 -13.26
C ASN A 12 18.10 19.94 -12.98
N ILE A 13 18.64 20.38 -11.85
CA ILE A 13 18.65 21.78 -11.42
C ILE A 13 20.07 22.32 -11.62
N SER A 14 20.22 23.53 -12.17
CA SER A 14 21.56 24.11 -12.35
C SER A 14 22.21 24.42 -10.99
N LYS A 15 23.53 24.20 -10.90
CA LYS A 15 24.30 24.47 -9.67
C LYS A 15 24.16 25.92 -9.21
N SER A 16 24.11 26.88 -10.14
CA SER A 16 23.91 28.30 -9.82
C SER A 16 22.57 28.57 -9.14
N THR A 17 21.50 27.89 -9.58
CA THR A 17 20.18 27.98 -8.94
C THR A 17 20.22 27.41 -7.52
N LEU A 18 20.90 26.28 -7.33
CA LEU A 18 21.03 25.64 -6.01
C LEU A 18 21.84 26.50 -5.03
N TYR A 19 22.93 27.14 -5.47
CA TYR A 19 23.67 28.11 -4.66
C TYR A 19 22.83 29.34 -4.29
N GLY A 20 21.93 29.78 -5.17
CA GLY A 20 20.95 30.83 -4.85
C GLY A 20 19.94 30.37 -3.79
N TRP A 21 19.40 29.16 -3.95
CA TRP A 21 18.40 28.60 -3.03
C TRP A 21 18.95 28.27 -1.65
N GLU A 22 20.25 28.00 -1.53
CA GLU A 22 20.92 27.86 -0.22
C GLU A 22 20.70 29.09 0.68
N LYS A 23 20.64 30.29 0.10
CA LYS A 23 20.45 31.55 0.84
C LYS A 23 19.01 32.06 0.80
N GLU A 24 18.38 31.98 -0.36
CA GLU A 24 17.05 32.60 -0.59
C GLU A 24 15.90 31.67 -0.20
N ARG A 25 16.12 30.34 -0.21
CA ARG A 25 15.10 29.31 0.05
C ARG A 25 15.68 28.14 0.86
N PRO A 26 16.23 28.40 2.06
CA PRO A 26 17.03 27.43 2.81
C PRO A 26 16.26 26.16 3.17
N GLU A 27 14.94 26.23 3.40
CA GLU A 27 14.11 25.06 3.70
C GLU A 27 13.97 24.09 2.51
N ILE A 28 13.81 24.64 1.30
CA ILE A 28 13.74 23.84 0.06
C ILE A 28 15.10 23.21 -0.23
N PHE A 29 16.18 23.97 -0.01
CA PHE A 29 17.54 23.47 -0.17
C PHE A 29 17.85 22.34 0.81
N ALA A 30 17.50 22.50 2.10
CA ALA A 30 17.65 21.46 3.11
C ALA A 30 16.80 20.21 2.83
N TYR A 31 15.61 20.37 2.26
CA TYR A 31 14.79 19.24 1.80
C TYR A 31 15.48 18.46 0.67
N LEU A 32 16.01 19.15 -0.34
CA LEU A 32 16.76 18.53 -1.44
C LEU A 32 18.03 17.82 -0.94
N GLN A 33 18.74 18.38 0.04
CA GLN A 33 19.90 17.74 0.66
C GLN A 33 19.56 16.43 1.37
N ARG A 34 18.33 16.27 1.88
CA ARG A 34 17.88 15.07 2.60
C ARG A 34 17.09 14.10 1.72
N ALA A 35 16.98 14.38 0.42
CA ALA A 35 16.12 13.63 -0.49
C ALA A 35 16.65 12.22 -0.83
N ASP A 36 17.91 11.90 -0.54
CA ASP A 36 18.45 10.53 -0.70
C ASP A 36 18.22 9.68 0.53
N ASP A 37 18.48 10.23 1.72
CA ASP A 37 18.43 9.50 2.99
C ASP A 37 17.05 8.84 3.20
N LYS A 38 15.95 9.54 2.85
CA LYS A 38 14.60 8.97 2.90
C LYS A 38 14.29 8.00 1.76
N TYR A 39 14.89 8.19 0.58
CA TYR A 39 14.62 7.35 -0.59
C TYR A 39 15.26 5.97 -0.43
N GLU A 40 16.50 5.92 0.06
CA GLU A 40 17.20 4.66 0.35
C GLU A 40 16.47 3.87 1.44
N GLU A 41 16.07 4.54 2.53
CA GLU A 41 15.29 3.91 3.60
C GLU A 41 13.95 3.34 3.08
N LEU A 42 13.20 4.12 2.29
CA LEU A 42 11.95 3.65 1.68
C LEU A 42 12.17 2.51 0.68
N ARG A 43 13.28 2.53 -0.06
CA ARG A 43 13.66 1.43 -0.96
C ARG A 43 13.93 0.16 -0.19
N ASP A 44 14.70 0.25 0.90
CA ASP A 44 15.02 -0.91 1.75
C ASP A 44 13.77 -1.47 2.42
N ILE A 45 12.90 -0.61 2.95
CA ILE A 45 11.59 -1.00 3.48
C ILE A 45 10.77 -1.70 2.39
N THR A 46 10.73 -1.16 1.17
CA THR A 46 9.99 -1.76 0.05
C THR A 46 10.54 -3.15 -0.28
N ILE A 47 11.86 -3.33 -0.30
CA ILE A 47 12.50 -4.63 -0.54
C ILE A 47 12.15 -5.61 0.58
N ILE A 48 12.18 -5.17 1.84
CA ILE A 48 11.81 -6.00 3.00
C ILE A 48 10.35 -6.44 2.89
N LEU A 49 9.43 -5.53 2.57
CA LEU A 49 8.01 -5.84 2.38
C LEU A 49 7.79 -6.83 1.24
N GLN A 50 8.47 -6.66 0.11
CA GLN A 50 8.40 -7.59 -1.02
C GLN A 50 8.94 -8.99 -0.66
N LYS A 51 10.01 -9.06 0.13
CA LYS A 51 10.54 -10.33 0.64
C LYS A 51 9.56 -10.97 1.61
N HIS A 52 9.00 -10.20 2.53
CA HIS A 52 8.02 -10.68 3.51
C HIS A 52 6.74 -11.18 2.83
N ALA A 53 6.27 -10.51 1.77
CA ALA A 53 5.12 -10.93 0.98
C ALA A 53 5.25 -12.39 0.48
N LYS A 54 6.47 -12.86 0.17
CA LYS A 54 6.71 -14.25 -0.28
C LYS A 54 6.60 -15.28 0.84
N THR A 55 6.59 -14.84 2.09
CA THR A 55 6.50 -15.71 3.29
C THR A 55 5.08 -15.78 3.86
N ILE A 56 4.16 -14.94 3.34
CA ILE A 56 2.75 -14.97 3.72
C ILE A 56 2.19 -16.33 3.38
N LYS A 57 1.54 -16.96 4.36
CA LYS A 57 0.80 -18.19 4.11
C LYS A 57 -0.53 -17.80 3.46
N ALA A 58 -0.72 -18.27 2.25
CA ALA A 58 -1.96 -18.07 1.52
C ALA A 58 -3.15 -18.64 2.30
N THR A 59 -4.16 -17.81 2.55
CA THR A 59 -5.36 -18.19 3.34
C THR A 59 -6.66 -17.80 2.66
N PHE A 60 -6.64 -16.93 1.64
CA PHE A 60 -7.85 -16.41 1.01
C PHE A 60 -8.13 -17.11 -0.30
N GLU A 61 -9.41 -17.35 -0.57
CA GLU A 61 -9.88 -17.73 -1.90
C GLU A 61 -10.09 -16.46 -2.75
N LEU A 62 -9.96 -16.58 -4.06
CA LEU A 62 -10.17 -15.46 -4.99
C LEU A 62 -11.53 -14.78 -4.79
N LYS A 63 -12.60 -15.57 -4.63
CA LYS A 63 -13.96 -15.06 -4.40
C LYS A 63 -14.11 -14.23 -3.13
N GLU A 64 -13.29 -14.50 -2.11
CA GLU A 64 -13.28 -13.74 -0.87
C GLU A 64 -12.62 -12.37 -1.08
N ILE A 65 -11.49 -12.33 -1.81
CA ILE A 65 -10.83 -11.07 -2.18
C ILE A 65 -11.74 -10.22 -3.07
N GLU A 66 -12.38 -10.84 -4.06
CA GLU A 66 -13.35 -10.16 -4.93
C GLU A 66 -14.49 -9.53 -4.12
N PHE A 67 -15.00 -10.24 -3.11
CA PHE A 67 -16.00 -9.71 -2.18
C PHE A 67 -15.46 -8.53 -1.36
N ILE A 68 -14.26 -8.62 -0.76
CA ILE A 68 -13.68 -7.51 0.02
C ILE A 68 -13.53 -6.25 -0.85
N ILE A 69 -13.18 -6.41 -2.12
CA ILE A 69 -13.07 -5.30 -3.09
C ILE A 69 -14.44 -4.64 -3.34
N THR A 70 -15.54 -5.39 -3.39
CA THR A 70 -16.88 -4.80 -3.62
C THR A 70 -17.34 -3.94 -2.45
N LEU A 71 -16.83 -4.19 -1.24
CA LEU A 71 -17.13 -3.41 -0.03
C LEU A 71 -16.58 -1.97 -0.07
N LYS A 72 -15.60 -1.67 -0.93
CA LYS A 72 -14.97 -0.34 -1.06
C LYS A 72 -14.58 0.28 0.29
N LEU A 73 -13.86 -0.49 1.10
CA LEU A 73 -13.35 -0.09 2.41
C LEU A 73 -12.54 1.20 2.31
N LYS A 74 -12.78 2.15 3.21
CA LYS A 74 -12.03 3.40 3.28
C LYS A 74 -10.83 3.22 4.20
N ILE A 75 -9.66 2.98 3.61
CA ILE A 75 -8.39 2.84 4.34
C ILE A 75 -7.56 4.11 4.09
N ASN A 76 -7.51 5.02 5.04
CA ASN A 76 -6.91 6.34 4.87
C ASN A 76 -5.50 6.40 5.48
N ASP A 77 -5.34 5.89 6.70
CA ASP A 77 -4.13 6.04 7.48
C ASP A 77 -3.64 4.71 8.09
N ALA A 78 -2.58 4.78 8.92
CA ALA A 78 -2.01 3.61 9.58
C ALA A 78 -2.96 2.97 10.61
N LYS A 79 -3.84 3.77 11.23
CA LYS A 79 -4.82 3.28 12.20
C LYS A 79 -5.86 2.41 11.49
N ASP A 80 -6.31 2.82 10.31
CA ASP A 80 -7.19 2.01 9.48
C ASP A 80 -6.57 0.65 9.09
N ILE A 81 -5.25 0.60 8.88
CA ILE A 81 -4.51 -0.64 8.61
C ILE A 81 -4.44 -1.53 9.85
N GLU A 82 -4.13 -0.95 11.00
CA GLU A 82 -4.10 -1.67 12.28
C GLU A 82 -5.47 -2.28 12.58
N TYR A 83 -6.56 -1.53 12.37
CA TYR A 83 -7.93 -1.96 12.65
C TYR A 83 -8.69 -2.46 11.41
N LEU A 84 -7.99 -3.01 10.42
CA LEU A 84 -8.59 -3.45 9.15
C LEU A 84 -9.75 -4.46 9.34
N HIS A 85 -9.63 -5.36 10.31
CA HIS A 85 -10.68 -6.33 10.68
C HIS A 85 -11.96 -5.64 11.17
N LEU A 86 -11.85 -4.53 11.92
CA LEU A 86 -13.00 -3.74 12.35
C LEU A 86 -13.64 -3.01 11.19
N LEU A 87 -12.86 -2.40 10.30
CA LEU A 87 -13.37 -1.76 9.08
C LEU A 87 -14.14 -2.76 8.22
N TYR A 88 -13.60 -3.97 8.07
CA TYR A 88 -14.30 -5.06 7.39
C TYR A 88 -15.61 -5.42 8.10
N SER A 89 -15.59 -5.63 9.43
CA SER A 89 -16.79 -6.00 10.20
C SER A 89 -17.93 -4.98 10.06
N GLN A 90 -17.58 -3.68 10.04
CA GLN A 90 -18.55 -2.60 9.84
C GLN A 90 -19.15 -2.65 8.44
N ALA A 91 -18.32 -2.91 7.43
CA ALA A 91 -18.77 -2.98 6.04
C ALA A 91 -19.68 -4.19 5.75
N ILE A 92 -19.53 -5.30 6.49
CA ILE A 92 -20.35 -6.50 6.29
C ILE A 92 -21.57 -6.61 7.19
N ALA A 93 -21.85 -5.62 8.05
CA ALA A 93 -22.91 -5.72 9.07
C ALA A 93 -24.28 -6.15 8.51
N HIS A 94 -24.63 -5.68 7.30
CA HIS A 94 -25.88 -6.03 6.62
C HIS A 94 -25.84 -7.42 5.95
N GLU A 95 -24.65 -7.91 5.58
CA GLU A 95 -24.44 -9.19 4.91
C GLU A 95 -24.48 -10.37 5.90
N ILE A 96 -24.17 -10.13 7.19
CA ILE A 96 -24.07 -11.19 8.22
C ILE A 96 -25.35 -12.03 8.29
N LYS A 97 -26.53 -11.39 8.27
CA LYS A 97 -27.82 -12.10 8.41
C LYS A 97 -28.07 -13.13 7.30
N GLN A 98 -27.49 -12.92 6.12
CA GLN A 98 -27.77 -13.72 4.92
C GLN A 98 -26.57 -14.58 4.50
N ARG A 99 -25.35 -14.15 4.84
CA ARG A 99 -24.11 -14.73 4.32
C ARG A 99 -23.08 -14.99 5.41
N ALA A 100 -23.48 -15.10 6.69
CA ALA A 100 -22.57 -15.38 7.81
C ALA A 100 -21.55 -16.51 7.53
N PRO A 101 -21.91 -17.68 6.96
CA PRO A 101 -20.94 -18.74 6.67
C PRO A 101 -19.85 -18.35 5.67
N PHE A 102 -20.10 -17.33 4.85
CA PHE A 102 -19.14 -16.80 3.89
C PHE A 102 -18.36 -15.60 4.44
N VAL A 103 -19.03 -14.63 5.07
CA VAL A 103 -18.39 -13.36 5.47
C VAL A 103 -17.61 -13.45 6.78
N MET A 104 -17.98 -14.36 7.69
CA MET A 104 -17.30 -14.50 8.98
C MET A 104 -15.91 -15.14 8.88
N PRO A 105 -15.69 -16.19 8.07
CA PRO A 105 -14.34 -16.72 7.86
C PRO A 105 -13.37 -15.67 7.33
N ILE A 106 -13.83 -14.77 6.45
CA ILE A 106 -13.02 -13.67 5.92
C ILE A 106 -12.58 -12.72 7.06
N TYR A 107 -13.47 -12.39 8.00
CA TYR A 107 -13.11 -11.59 9.18
C TYR A 107 -11.95 -12.26 9.94
N THR A 108 -12.05 -13.55 10.23
CA THR A 108 -11.01 -14.30 10.94
C THR A 108 -9.69 -14.31 10.17
N LYS A 109 -9.72 -14.47 8.85
CA LYS A 109 -8.51 -14.41 8.02
C LYS A 109 -7.84 -13.03 8.08
N ILE A 110 -8.63 -11.94 8.01
CA ILE A 110 -8.11 -10.55 8.13
C ILE A 110 -7.53 -10.30 9.53
N GLU A 111 -8.21 -10.79 10.58
CA GLU A 111 -7.78 -10.66 11.97
C GLU A 111 -6.45 -11.39 12.22
N GLN A 112 -6.23 -12.54 11.59
CA GLN A 112 -5.00 -13.32 11.70
C GLN A 112 -3.80 -12.68 11.00
N LEU A 113 -4.01 -11.74 10.08
CA LEU A 113 -2.90 -11.01 9.45
C LEU A 113 -2.16 -10.19 10.51
N ASN A 114 -0.84 -10.30 10.53
CA ASN A 114 0.01 -9.42 11.32
C ASN A 114 0.04 -8.00 10.73
N LEU A 115 0.60 -7.03 11.46
CA LEU A 115 0.60 -5.62 11.01
C LEU A 115 1.25 -5.40 9.64
N VAL A 116 2.34 -6.12 9.35
CA VAL A 116 3.05 -6.03 8.05
C VAL A 116 2.19 -6.62 6.93
N GLU A 117 1.55 -7.76 7.18
CA GLU A 117 0.63 -8.39 6.23
C GLU A 117 -0.61 -7.52 5.97
N ARG A 118 -1.19 -6.91 7.01
CA ARG A 118 -2.28 -5.94 6.88
C ARG A 118 -1.85 -4.75 6.04
N TYR A 119 -0.63 -4.25 6.23
CA TYR A 119 -0.09 -3.17 5.41
C TYR A 119 0.02 -3.57 3.93
N ILE A 120 0.60 -4.74 3.64
CA ILE A 120 0.74 -5.24 2.26
C ILE A 120 -0.64 -5.44 1.64
N PHE A 121 -1.58 -6.05 2.36
CA PHE A 121 -2.96 -6.24 1.93
C PHE A 121 -3.63 -4.91 1.59
N ALA A 122 -3.58 -3.94 2.51
CA ALA A 122 -4.16 -2.62 2.33
C ALA A 122 -3.52 -1.84 1.16
N SER A 123 -2.21 -1.95 0.98
CA SER A 123 -1.51 -1.34 -0.15
C SER A 123 -2.01 -1.91 -1.48
N ASN A 124 -2.09 -3.23 -1.60
CA ASN A 124 -2.59 -3.91 -2.80
C ASN A 124 -4.06 -3.59 -3.06
N TYR A 125 -4.86 -3.50 -1.99
CA TYR A 125 -6.27 -3.10 -2.06
C TYR A 125 -6.46 -1.71 -2.66
N LYS A 126 -5.71 -0.71 -2.17
CA LYS A 126 -5.75 0.67 -2.68
C LYS A 126 -5.35 0.72 -4.16
N GLU A 127 -4.26 0.05 -4.52
CA GLU A 127 -3.79 -0.03 -5.91
C GLU A 127 -4.84 -0.61 -6.86
N ILE A 128 -5.50 -1.70 -6.46
CA ILE A 128 -6.59 -2.29 -7.24
C ILE A 128 -7.75 -1.31 -7.40
N LEU A 129 -8.21 -0.66 -6.34
CA LEU A 129 -9.34 0.26 -6.42
C LEU A 129 -9.09 1.45 -7.38
N LEU A 130 -7.83 1.88 -7.52
CA LEU A 130 -7.43 2.90 -8.49
C LEU A 130 -7.45 2.40 -9.95
N LYS A 131 -7.23 1.10 -10.16
CA LYS A 131 -7.08 0.48 -11.50
C LYS A 131 -8.36 -0.16 -12.04
N LEU A 132 -9.23 -0.70 -11.18
CA LEU A 132 -10.48 -1.34 -11.59
C LEU A 132 -11.43 -0.49 -12.44
N PRO A 133 -11.58 0.83 -12.21
CA PRO A 133 -12.43 1.66 -13.08
C PRO A 133 -11.92 1.76 -14.53
N LYS A 134 -10.65 1.42 -14.78
CA LYS A 134 -9.97 1.62 -16.06
C LYS A 134 -9.95 0.38 -16.95
N ILE A 135 -10.24 -0.80 -16.42
CA ILE A 135 -10.09 -2.09 -17.12
C ILE A 135 -11.30 -2.98 -16.81
N LYS A 136 -12.17 -3.22 -17.82
CA LYS A 136 -13.37 -4.05 -17.66
C LYS A 136 -13.15 -5.55 -17.90
N GLU A 137 -12.21 -5.93 -18.76
CA GLU A 137 -12.13 -7.30 -19.30
C GLU A 137 -11.13 -8.21 -18.55
N GLU A 138 -10.23 -7.67 -17.72
CA GLU A 138 -9.17 -8.44 -17.03
C GLU A 138 -9.19 -8.32 -15.50
N ARG A 139 -10.36 -8.01 -14.91
CA ARG A 139 -10.50 -7.75 -13.47
C ARG A 139 -9.93 -8.89 -12.60
N THR A 140 -10.22 -10.14 -12.94
CA THR A 140 -9.78 -11.29 -12.17
C THR A 140 -8.27 -11.48 -12.22
N GLY A 141 -7.64 -11.40 -13.41
CA GLY A 141 -6.19 -11.52 -13.54
C GLY A 141 -5.43 -10.40 -12.80
N LEU A 142 -6.01 -9.20 -12.75
CA LEU A 142 -5.44 -8.11 -11.95
C LEU A 142 -5.52 -8.40 -10.44
N ILE A 143 -6.65 -8.94 -9.97
CA ILE A 143 -6.80 -9.34 -8.58
C ILE A 143 -5.81 -10.44 -8.21
N GLU A 144 -5.71 -11.47 -9.05
CA GLU A 144 -4.74 -12.56 -8.87
C GLU A 144 -3.31 -12.05 -8.83
N HIS A 145 -2.93 -11.11 -9.70
CA HIS A 145 -1.59 -10.52 -9.70
C HIS A 145 -1.24 -9.83 -8.38
N TYR A 146 -2.11 -8.93 -7.91
CA TYR A 146 -1.86 -8.13 -6.72
C TYR A 146 -2.03 -8.91 -5.41
N PHE A 147 -3.01 -9.82 -5.36
CA PHE A 147 -3.29 -10.62 -4.17
C PHE A 147 -2.63 -11.99 -4.19
N LYS A 148 -1.77 -12.30 -5.18
CA LYS A 148 -0.99 -13.55 -5.24
C LYS A 148 -0.41 -14.00 -3.88
N PRO A 149 0.17 -13.12 -3.03
CA PRO A 149 0.69 -13.52 -1.72
C PRO A 149 -0.36 -14.10 -0.75
N PHE A 150 -1.63 -13.72 -0.92
CA PHE A 150 -2.73 -14.04 -0.01
C PHE A 150 -3.64 -15.16 -0.54
N LEU A 151 -3.54 -15.49 -1.83
CA LEU A 151 -4.42 -16.44 -2.51
C LEU A 151 -3.93 -17.88 -2.36
N CYS A 152 -4.81 -18.78 -1.92
CA CYS A 152 -4.56 -20.22 -1.76
C CYS A 152 -4.83 -21.02 -3.03
#